data_AF-A0ABD1GM96-F1
#
_entry.id   AF-A0ABD1GM96-F1
#
_cell.length_a   1.000
_cell.length_b   1.000
_cell.length_c   1.000
_cell.angle_alpha   90.00
_cell.angle_beta   90.00
_cell.angle_gamma   90.00
#
_symmetry.space_group_name_H-M   'P 1'
#
loop_
_entity.id
_entity.type
_entity.pdbx_description
1 polymer ?
#
loop_
_entity_poly.entity_id
_entity_poly.type
_entity_poly.pdbx_seq_one_letter_code
_entity_poly.pdbx_strand_id
1 'polypeptide(L)' 'MTHEPSPLHTTTIVEKCTLKLVDENKHMLTQATEPLPTFLAFIIYGHMIDNVVLIVTGTLHERDVQELLEKCHPLGMFDR' A
#
# COMPACT_ATOMS: atom_id res chain seq x y z
N MET A 1 17.32 -4.17 35.71
CA MET A 1 17.29 -3.36 34.47
C MET A 1 15.93 -3.59 33.84
N THR A 2 15.09 -2.57 33.82
CA THR A 2 13.68 -2.62 33.44
C THR A 2 13.52 -3.00 31.96
N HIS A 3 12.97 -4.18 31.72
CA HIS A 3 12.54 -4.67 30.41
C HIS A 3 11.12 -4.13 30.11
N GLU A 4 10.92 -2.82 30.15
CA GLU A 4 9.64 -2.28 29.69
C GLU A 4 9.60 -2.34 28.17
N PRO A 5 8.64 -3.07 27.56
CA PRO A 5 8.48 -3.07 26.12
C PRO A 5 8.18 -1.64 25.67
N SER A 6 8.87 -1.19 24.61
CA SER A 6 8.59 0.11 23.99
C SER A 6 7.10 0.22 23.68
N PRO A 7 6.48 1.39 23.91
CA PRO A 7 5.03 1.54 23.74
C PRO A 7 4.63 1.20 22.30
N LEU A 8 3.74 0.21 22.14
CA LEU A 8 3.18 -0.15 20.85
C LEU A 8 2.20 0.94 20.40
N HIS A 9 2.51 1.59 19.29
CA HIS A 9 1.63 2.60 18.70
C HIS A 9 0.57 1.94 17.80
N THR A 10 -0.65 2.50 17.79
CA THR A 10 -1.74 2.04 16.91
C THR A 10 -1.37 2.13 15.43
N THR A 11 -0.57 3.13 15.06
CA THR A 11 -0.02 3.30 13.70
C THR A 11 0.83 2.09 13.28
N THR A 12 1.64 1.55 14.20
CA THR A 12 2.45 0.35 13.93
C THR A 12 1.58 -0.87 13.65
N ILE A 13 0.46 -1.03 14.36
CA ILE A 13 -0.48 -2.14 14.11
C ILE A 13 -1.08 -2.02 12.70
N VAL A 14 -1.58 -0.84 12.34
CA VAL A 14 -2.18 -0.58 11.02
C VAL A 14 -1.16 -0.83 9.90
N GLU A 15 0.06 -0.34 10.06
CA GLU A 15 1.15 -0.54 9.11
C GLU A 15 1.44 -2.04 8.90
N LYS A 16 1.63 -2.81 9.99
CA LYS A 16 1.94 -4.24 9.88
C LYS A 16 0.78 -5.05 9.30
N CYS A 17 -0.46 -4.75 9.68
CA CYS A 17 -1.62 -5.39 9.08
C CYS A 17 -1.75 -5.08 7.58
N THR A 18 -1.51 -3.83 7.18
CA THR A 18 -1.52 -3.43 5.76
C THR A 18 -0.44 -4.15 4.97
N LEU A 19 0.79 -4.21 5.51
CA LEU A 19 1.89 -4.93 4.85
C LEU A 19 1.58 -6.42 4.69
N LYS A 20 0.98 -7.06 5.71
CA LYS A 20 0.57 -8.46 5.62
C LYS A 20 -0.49 -8.69 4.54
N LEU A 21 -1.48 -7.80 4.45
CA LEU A 21 -2.51 -7.86 3.42
C LEU A 21 -1.90 -7.74 2.01
N VAL A 22 -0.96 -6.81 1.82
CA VAL A 22 -0.25 -6.64 0.54
C VAL A 22 0.50 -7.90 0.15
N ASP A 23 1.23 -8.50 1.10
CA ASP A 23 1.98 -9.73 0.90
C ASP A 23 1.06 -10.91 0.54
N GLU A 24 -0.07 -11.06 1.24
CA GLU A 24 -1.06 -12.11 0.94
C GLU A 24 -1.70 -11.93 -0.43
N ASN A 25 -2.05 -10.70 -0.81
CA ASN A 25 -2.59 -10.43 -2.15
C ASN A 25 -1.57 -10.76 -3.25
N LYS A 26 -0.29 -10.41 -3.05
CA LYS A 26 0.79 -10.80 -3.97
C LYS A 26 0.91 -12.31 -4.05
N HIS A 27 0.91 -13.00 -2.92
CA HIS A 27 0.96 -14.46 -2.88
C HIS A 27 -0.21 -15.09 -3.64
N MET A 28 -1.44 -14.62 -3.42
CA MET A 28 -2.62 -15.09 -4.16
C MET A 28 -2.48 -14.90 -5.68
N LEU A 29 -1.99 -13.72 -6.12
CA LEU A 29 -1.77 -13.44 -7.54
C LEU A 29 -0.77 -14.42 -8.18
N THR A 30 0.28 -14.83 -7.46
CA THR A 30 1.26 -15.81 -8.01
C THR A 30 0.69 -17.20 -8.25
N GLN A 31 -0.39 -17.55 -7.55
CA GLN A 31 -1.05 -18.86 -7.66
C GLN A 31 -2.33 -18.81 -8.49
N ALA A 32 -2.77 -17.61 -8.87
CA ALA A 32 -4.03 -17.41 -9.58
C ALA A 32 -3.86 -17.69 -11.08
N THR A 33 -4.83 -18.40 -11.65
CA THR A 33 -4.99 -18.58 -13.09
C THR A 33 -6.21 -17.81 -13.57
N GLU A 34 -6.26 -17.46 -14.85
CA GLU A 34 -7.40 -16.72 -15.41
C GLU A 34 -8.74 -17.43 -15.11
N PRO A 35 -9.78 -16.68 -14.72
CA PRO A 35 -9.91 -15.22 -14.77
C PRO A 35 -9.53 -14.47 -13.47
N LEU A 36 -9.08 -15.20 -12.44
CA LEU A 36 -8.90 -14.65 -11.09
C LEU A 36 -7.86 -13.51 -10.99
N PRO A 37 -6.66 -13.56 -11.60
CA PRO A 37 -5.69 -12.46 -11.46
C PRO A 37 -6.22 -11.16 -12.08
N THR A 38 -6.99 -11.25 -13.17
CA THR A 38 -7.69 -10.10 -13.76
C THR A 38 -8.71 -9.50 -12.80
N PHE A 39 -9.52 -10.34 -12.15
CA PHE A 39 -10.47 -9.86 -11.15
C PHE A 39 -9.79 -9.19 -9.95
N LEU A 40 -8.72 -9.80 -9.42
CA LEU A 40 -7.95 -9.23 -8.32
C LEU A 40 -7.23 -7.92 -8.73
N ALA A 41 -6.82 -7.78 -10.00
CA ALA A 41 -6.29 -6.54 -10.53
C ALA A 41 -7.33 -5.40 -10.50
N PHE A 42 -8.59 -5.68 -10.84
CA PHE A 42 -9.66 -4.69 -10.74
C PHE A 42 -9.88 -4.18 -9.32
N ILE A 43 -9.75 -5.05 -8.31
CA ILE A 43 -9.90 -4.65 -6.90
C ILE A 43 -8.83 -3.61 -6.51
N ILE A 44 -7.58 -3.80 -6.96
CA ILE A 44 -6.50 -2.88 -6.57
C ILE A 44 -6.48 -1.57 -7.36
N TYR A 45 -7.21 -1.46 -8.47
CA TYR A 45 -7.27 -0.23 -9.27
C TYR A 45 -7.79 0.96 -8.48
N GLY A 46 -8.66 0.75 -7.48
CA GLY A 46 -9.08 1.82 -6.57
C GLY A 46 -7.88 2.48 -5.87
N HIS A 47 -6.97 1.67 -5.32
CA HIS A 47 -5.76 2.18 -4.68
C HIS A 47 -4.81 2.87 -5.66
N MET A 48 -4.74 2.39 -6.92
CA MET A 48 -3.92 3.05 -7.95
C MET A 48 -4.47 4.43 -8.27
N ILE A 49 -5.79 4.57 -8.43
CA ILE A 49 -6.45 5.85 -8.70
C ILE A 49 -6.21 6.82 -7.54
N ASP A 50 -6.40 6.39 -6.30
CA ASP A 50 -6.15 7.22 -5.12
C ASP A 50 -4.69 7.68 -5.05
N ASN A 51 -3.73 6.81 -5.37
CA ASN A 51 -2.31 7.16 -5.44
C ASN A 51 -2.03 8.18 -6.56
N VAL A 52 -2.63 8.04 -7.75
CA VAL A 52 -2.49 9.04 -8.82
C VAL A 52 -3.03 10.39 -8.37
N VAL A 53 -4.23 10.42 -7.77
CA VAL A 53 -4.84 11.65 -7.27
C VAL A 53 -3.95 12.30 -6.22
N LEU A 54 -3.40 11.52 -5.28
CA LEU A 54 -2.46 12.01 -4.26
C LEU A 54 -1.21 12.65 -4.89
N ILE A 55 -0.59 11.99 -5.87
CA ILE A 55 0.63 12.48 -6.51
C ILE A 55 0.32 13.75 -7.33
N VAL A 56 -0.73 13.74 -8.15
CA VAL A 56 -1.10 14.90 -8.98
C VAL A 56 -1.46 16.10 -8.10
N THR A 57 -2.27 15.90 -7.07
CA THR A 57 -2.64 16.99 -6.16
C THR A 57 -1.45 17.48 -5.35
N GLY A 58 -0.59 16.59 -4.86
CA GLY A 58 0.61 16.96 -4.10
C GLY A 58 1.62 17.75 -4.93
N THR A 59 1.89 17.30 -6.16
CA THR A 59 2.82 18.00 -7.09
C THR A 59 2.31 19.36 -7.52
N LEU A 60 0.99 19.55 -7.70
CA LEU A 60 0.38 20.87 -7.92
C LEU A 60 0.59 21.84 -6.75
N HIS A 61 0.76 21.33 -5.54
CA HIS A 61 1.10 22.11 -4.35
C HIS A 61 2.61 22.12 -4.07
N GLU A 62 3.45 21.80 -5.07
CA GLU A 62 4.91 21.85 -4.99
C GLU A 62 5.50 20.95 -3.89
N ARG A 63 4.81 19.85 -3.55
CA ARG A 63 5.31 18.85 -2.59
C ARG A 63 6.34 17.94 -3.26
N ASP A 64 7.33 17.52 -2.49
CA ASP A 64 8.34 16.59 -2.97
C ASP A 64 7.73 15.23 -3.32
N VAL A 65 8.12 14.68 -4.48
CA VAL A 65 7.56 13.43 -4.99
C VAL A 65 7.94 12.23 -4.11
N GLN A 66 9.13 12.21 -3.50
CA GLN A 66 9.53 11.11 -2.62
C GLN A 66 8.68 11.10 -1.34
N GLU A 67 8.40 12.28 -0.77
CA GLU A 67 7.50 12.40 0.38
C GLU A 67 6.06 11.94 0.04
N LEU A 68 5.60 12.19 -1.20
CA LEU A 68 4.30 11.71 -1.66
C LEU A 68 4.27 10.20 -1.87
N LEU A 69 5.35 9.61 -2.38
CA LEU A 69 5.47 8.16 -2.57
C LEU A 69 5.43 7.41 -1.24
N GLU A 70 6.03 7.95 -0.18
CA GLU A 70 5.95 7.36 1.17
C GLU A 70 4.52 7.32 1.73
N LYS A 71 3.61 8.14 1.19
CA LYS A 71 2.20 8.22 1.58
C LYS A 71 1.27 7.41 0.69
N CYS A 72 1.78 6.88 -0.43
CA CYS A 72 0.99 6.04 -1.33
C CYS A 72 0.61 4.71 -0.67
N HIS A 73 -0.58 4.23 -0.97
CA HIS A 73 -1.03 2.93 -0.50
C HIS A 73 -0.26 1.81 -1.24
N PRO A 74 0.36 0.84 -0.53
CA PRO A 74 1.25 -0.16 -1.12
C PRO A 74 0.58 -1.11 -2.13
N LEU A 75 -0.74 -1.33 -2.04
CA LEU A 75 -1.51 -2.10 -3.05
C LEU A 75 -1.65 -1.39 -4.39
N GLY A 76 -1.55 -0.06 -4.41
CA GLY A 76 -1.72 0.78 -5.61
C GLY A 76 -0.40 1.22 -6.23
N MET A 77 0.72 0.60 -5.87
CA MET A 77 2.02 0.92 -6.45
C MET A 77 2.15 0.32 -7.86
N PHE A 78 2.81 1.06 -8.75
CA PHE A 78 2.88 0.74 -10.18
C PHE A 78 3.93 -0.32 -10.53
N ASP A 79 4.88 -0.60 -9.63
CA ASP A 79 5.90 -1.61 -9.86
C ASP A 79 5.30 -3.01 -9.67
N ARG A 80 5.14 -3.72 -10.79
CA ARG A 80 4.85 -5.14 -10.88
C ARG A 80 5.93 -5.86 -11.67
#